data_AF-W5W8A3-F1
#
_entry.id   AF-W5W8A3-F1
#
_cell.length_a   1.000
_cell.length_b   1.000
_cell.length_c   1.000
_cell.angle_alpha   90.00
_cell.angle_beta   90.00
_cell.angle_gamma   90.00
#
_symmetry.space_group_name_H-M   'P 1'
#
loop_
_entity.id
_entity.type
_entity.pdbx_description
1 polymer ?
#
loop_
_entity_poly.entity_id
_entity_poly.type
_entity_poly.pdbx_seq_one_letter_code
_entity_poly.pdbx_strand_id
1 'polypeptide(L)'
;MHEAFVRGAEFRDLDLGRLRQFLSKLVVHLCVDEARRQSVERRVTQHRGLLPGALVDPAELACDRAEARWLASRIATLPNGDRQLVLMLTEGLSNRDIAAQLRTTTQCTHSSLYRIRLRVLGVRRGQIRRRAR
;
A
#
# COMPACT_ATOMS: atom_id res chain seq x y z
N MET A 1 31.81 11.03 -12.17
CA MET A 1 33.27 11.28 -12.29
C MET A 1 33.56 12.41 -13.27
N HIS A 2 33.23 12.28 -14.56
CA HIS A 2 33.48 13.34 -15.56
C HIS A 2 32.81 14.69 -15.23
N GLU A 3 31.55 14.68 -14.77
CA GLU A 3 30.85 15.90 -14.35
C GLU A 3 31.52 16.62 -13.17
N ALA A 4 32.22 15.88 -12.30
CA ALA A 4 32.93 16.47 -11.17
C ALA A 4 34.13 17.30 -11.61
N PHE A 5 34.87 16.80 -12.61
CA PHE A 5 36.01 17.49 -13.18
C PHE A 5 35.59 18.75 -13.94
N VAL A 6 34.47 18.70 -14.67
CA VAL A 6 33.92 19.87 -15.40
C VAL A 6 33.48 20.96 -14.44
N ARG A 7 32.67 20.65 -13.42
CA ARG A 7 32.22 21.65 -12.43
C ARG A 7 33.35 22.21 -11.57
N GLY A 8 34.40 21.41 -11.31
CA GLY A 8 35.58 21.88 -10.60
C GLY A 8 36.42 22.86 -11.42
N ALA A 9 36.53 22.66 -12.73
CA ALA A 9 37.25 23.55 -13.64
C ALA A 9 36.55 24.92 -13.83
N GLU A 10 35.24 24.99 -13.63
CA GLU A 10 34.45 26.23 -13.72
C GLU A 10 34.52 27.11 -12.45
N PHE A 11 35.10 26.61 -11.35
CA PHE A 11 35.17 27.33 -10.08
C PHE A 11 36.42 28.23 -10.02
N ARG A 12 36.23 29.55 -10.16
CA ARG A 12 37.32 30.52 -10.38
C ARG A 12 38.25 30.81 -9.20
N ASP A 13 37.83 30.54 -7.96
CA ASP A 13 38.62 30.76 -6.72
C ASP A 13 39.07 29.45 -6.06
N LEU A 14 39.46 28.47 -6.89
CA LEU A 14 39.86 27.16 -6.40
C LEU A 14 41.26 27.21 -5.76
N ASP A 15 41.32 27.15 -4.43
CA ASP A 15 42.57 26.97 -3.68
C ASP A 15 43.17 25.58 -3.99
N LEU A 16 44.25 25.58 -4.77
CA LEU A 16 44.95 24.37 -5.21
C LEU A 16 45.50 23.54 -4.02
N GLY A 17 45.78 24.17 -2.87
CA GLY A 17 46.18 23.47 -1.65
C GLY A 17 45.06 22.63 -1.03
N ARG A 18 43.80 22.92 -1.37
CA ARG A 18 42.60 22.21 -0.89
C ARG A 18 41.88 21.43 -1.99
N LEU A 19 42.43 21.40 -3.20
CA LEU A 19 41.85 20.76 -4.39
C LEU A 19 41.37 19.33 -4.13
N ARG A 20 42.19 18.51 -3.44
CA ARG A 20 41.82 17.13 -3.11
C ARG A 20 40.54 17.06 -2.27
N GLN A 21 40.44 17.90 -1.24
CA GLN A 21 39.28 17.94 -0.34
C GLN A 21 38.03 18.47 -1.06
N PHE A 22 38.22 19.45 -1.94
CA PHE A 22 37.16 19.98 -2.78
C PHE A 22 36.61 18.92 -3.74
N LEU A 23 37.47 18.23 -4.50
CA LEU A 23 37.06 17.18 -5.42
C LEU A 23 36.40 16.00 -4.71
N SER A 24 36.92 15.58 -3.55
CA SER A 24 36.29 14.51 -2.76
C SER A 24 34.87 14.88 -2.34
N LYS A 25 34.65 16.11 -1.85
CA LYS A 25 33.30 16.59 -1.47
C LYS A 25 32.37 16.66 -2.68
N LEU A 26 32.87 17.17 -3.80
CA LEU A 26 32.08 17.36 -5.01
C LEU A 26 31.66 16.01 -5.61
N VAL A 27 32.54 15.01 -5.60
CA VAL A 27 32.20 13.64 -6.00
C VAL A 27 31.14 13.03 -5.09
N VAL A 28 31.27 13.17 -3.76
CA VAL A 28 30.25 12.67 -2.82
C VAL A 28 28.89 13.33 -3.07
N HIS A 29 28.86 14.65 -3.26
CA HIS A 29 27.62 15.37 -3.53
C HIS A 29 26.97 14.91 -4.83
N LEU A 30 27.73 14.75 -5.91
CA LEU A 30 27.20 14.24 -7.18
C LEU A 30 26.66 12.80 -7.05
N CYS A 31 27.36 11.93 -6.32
CA CYS A 31 26.87 10.57 -6.07
C CYS A 31 25.56 10.56 -5.26
N VAL A 32 25.44 11.42 -4.25
CA VAL A 32 24.22 11.56 -3.45
C VAL A 32 23.08 12.13 -4.27
N ASP A 33 23.34 13.15 -5.09
CA ASP A 33 22.35 13.77 -5.96
C ASP A 33 21.85 12.77 -7.02
N GLU A 34 22.74 11.99 -7.60
CA GLU A 34 22.39 10.93 -8.55
C GLU A 34 21.55 9.83 -7.88
N ALA A 35 21.93 9.37 -6.69
CA ALA A 35 21.13 8.41 -5.93
C ALA A 35 19.75 8.96 -5.57
N ARG A 36 19.64 10.26 -5.26
CA ARG A 36 18.37 10.93 -5.00
C ARG A 36 17.52 11.01 -6.26
N ARG A 37 18.09 11.38 -7.42
CA ARG A 37 17.39 11.40 -8.71
C ARG A 37 16.84 10.02 -9.07
N GLN A 38 17.66 8.98 -9.00
CA GLN A 38 17.23 7.60 -9.25
C GLN A 38 16.14 7.13 -8.28
N SER A 39 16.20 7.53 -7.01
CA SER A 39 15.14 7.24 -6.03
C SER A 39 13.81 7.89 -6.40
N VAL A 40 13.84 9.17 -6.82
CA VAL A 40 12.64 9.89 -7.27
C VAL A 40 12.08 9.26 -8.55
N GLU A 41 12.91 8.99 -9.54
CA GLU A 41 12.50 8.33 -10.78
C GLU A 41 11.87 6.97 -10.51
N ARG A 42 12.52 6.11 -9.70
CA ARG A 42 11.93 4.81 -9.33
C ARG A 42 10.58 4.96 -8.66
N ARG A 43 10.40 5.95 -7.77
CA ARG A 43 9.11 6.20 -7.12
C ARG A 43 8.04 6.67 -8.10
N VAL A 44 8.41 7.46 -9.10
CA VAL A 44 7.50 7.92 -10.16
C VAL A 44 7.14 6.75 -11.09
N THR A 45 8.12 5.98 -11.57
CA THR A 45 7.88 4.83 -12.46
C THR A 45 7.10 3.70 -11.78
N GLN A 46 7.22 3.55 -10.46
CA GLN A 46 6.45 2.59 -9.66
C GLN A 46 5.11 3.13 -9.16
N HIS A 47 4.76 4.37 -9.50
CA HIS A 47 3.48 4.93 -9.10
C HIS A 47 2.34 4.16 -9.77
N ARG A 48 1.48 3.52 -8.97
CA ARG A 48 0.37 2.67 -9.46
C ARG A 48 -0.54 3.33 -10.49
N GLY A 49 -0.66 4.67 -10.46
CA GLY A 49 -1.44 5.43 -11.44
C GLY A 49 -0.77 5.61 -12.82
N LEU A 50 0.54 5.35 -12.94
CA LEU A 50 1.30 5.44 -14.19
C LEU A 50 1.61 4.06 -14.80
N LEU A 51 1.37 2.98 -14.04
CA LEU A 51 1.43 1.63 -14.57
C LEU A 51 0.14 1.34 -15.33
N PRO A 52 0.20 0.85 -16.59
CA PRO A 52 -1.00 0.36 -17.25
C PRO A 52 -1.65 -0.70 -16.36
N GLY A 53 -2.95 -0.53 -16.10
CA GLY A 53 -3.72 -1.51 -15.34
C GLY A 53 -3.54 -2.89 -15.98
N ALA A 54 -3.38 -3.92 -15.15
CA ALA A 54 -3.28 -5.29 -15.65
C ALA A 54 -4.50 -5.57 -16.55
N LEU A 55 -4.27 -6.20 -17.70
CA LEU A 55 -5.36 -6.71 -18.53
C LEU A 55 -6.05 -7.83 -17.75
N VAL A 56 -7.19 -7.51 -17.15
CA VAL A 56 -8.02 -8.48 -16.42
C VAL A 56 -9.00 -9.11 -17.40
N ASP A 57 -9.11 -10.44 -17.38
CA ASP A 57 -10.07 -11.19 -18.20
C ASP A 57 -11.51 -10.74 -17.84
N PRO A 58 -12.37 -10.38 -18.81
CA PRO A 58 -13.78 -10.10 -18.56
C PRO A 58 -14.51 -11.17 -17.73
N ALA A 59 -14.14 -12.45 -17.88
CA ALA A 59 -14.69 -13.54 -17.08
C ALA A 59 -14.26 -13.44 -15.60
N GLU A 60 -12.99 -13.11 -15.34
CA GLU A 60 -12.49 -12.82 -13.99
C GLU A 60 -13.21 -11.61 -13.39
N LEU A 61 -13.38 -10.53 -14.17
CA LEU A 61 -14.09 -9.32 -13.71
C LEU A 61 -15.57 -9.61 -13.38
N ALA A 62 -16.24 -10.46 -14.17
CA ALA A 62 -17.60 -10.88 -13.89
C ALA A 62 -17.69 -11.75 -12.63
N CYS A 63 -16.73 -12.66 -12.43
CA CYS A 63 -16.61 -13.46 -11.21
C CYS A 63 -16.38 -12.57 -9.99
N ASP A 64 -15.45 -11.62 -10.05
CA ASP A 64 -15.15 -10.66 -8.99
C ASP A 64 -16.37 -9.82 -8.62
N ARG A 65 -17.11 -9.31 -9.61
CA ARG A 65 -18.36 -8.58 -9.37
C ARG A 65 -19.42 -9.46 -8.72
N ALA A 66 -19.56 -10.71 -9.15
CA ALA A 66 -20.50 -11.65 -8.55
C ALA A 66 -20.12 -11.99 -7.10
N GLU A 67 -18.83 -12.19 -6.83
CA GLU A 67 -18.30 -12.43 -5.48
C GLU A 67 -18.47 -11.21 -4.58
N ALA A 68 -18.20 -10.01 -5.10
CA ALA A 68 -18.40 -8.75 -4.38
C ALA A 68 -19.89 -8.54 -4.03
N ARG A 69 -20.81 -8.76 -4.97
CA ARG A 69 -22.27 -8.68 -4.70
C ARG A 69 -22.71 -9.70 -3.68
N TRP A 70 -22.22 -10.94 -3.79
CA TRP A 70 -22.51 -11.99 -2.82
C TRP A 70 -22.03 -11.56 -1.42
N LEU A 71 -20.79 -11.08 -1.29
CA LEU A 71 -20.24 -10.63 -0.01
C LEU A 71 -21.02 -9.44 0.57
N ALA A 72 -21.34 -8.44 -0.26
CA ALA A 72 -22.14 -7.29 0.14
C ALA A 72 -23.52 -7.70 0.69
N SER A 73 -24.19 -8.65 0.02
CA SER A 73 -25.48 -9.19 0.49
C SER A 73 -25.36 -9.87 1.86
N ARG A 74 -24.24 -10.55 2.14
CA ARG A 74 -24.00 -11.21 3.43
C ARG A 74 -23.72 -10.20 4.54
N ILE A 75 -22.90 -9.19 4.26
CA ILE A 75 -22.64 -8.11 5.21
C ILE A 75 -23.94 -7.39 5.54
N ALA A 76 -24.82 -7.15 4.56
CA ALA A 76 -26.14 -6.55 4.79
C ALA A 76 -27.00 -7.35 5.79
N THR A 77 -26.86 -8.68 5.88
CA THR A 77 -27.61 -9.51 6.85
C THR A 77 -27.02 -9.53 8.27
N LEU A 78 -25.84 -8.96 8.49
CA LEU A 78 -25.23 -8.93 9.82
C LEU A 78 -26.00 -8.00 10.78
N PRO A 79 -25.95 -8.25 12.10
CA PRO A 79 -26.42 -7.29 13.09
C PRO A 79 -25.79 -5.90 12.92
N ASN A 80 -26.50 -4.83 13.30
CA ASN A 80 -26.03 -3.45 13.16
C ASN A 80 -24.60 -3.21 13.67
N GLY A 81 -24.28 -3.72 14.87
CA GLY A 81 -22.93 -3.57 15.44
C GLY A 81 -21.86 -4.32 14.65
N ASP A 82 -22.16 -5.53 14.16
CA ASP A 82 -21.26 -6.31 13.33
C ASP A 82 -21.03 -5.62 11.97
N ARG A 83 -22.07 -5.02 11.37
CA ARG A 83 -21.95 -4.23 10.14
C ARG A 83 -21.08 -3.00 10.34
N GLN A 84 -21.28 -2.28 11.43
CA GLN A 84 -20.51 -1.09 11.76
C GLN A 84 -19.02 -1.41 11.93
N LEU A 85 -18.69 -2.52 12.60
CA LEU A 85 -17.32 -3.02 12.72
C LEU A 85 -16.68 -3.32 11.36
N VAL A 86 -17.42 -3.98 10.46
CA VAL A 86 -16.94 -4.25 9.10
C VAL A 86 -16.75 -2.96 8.30
N LEU A 87 -17.67 -2.01 8.43
CA LEU A 87 -17.59 -0.72 7.73
C LEU A 87 -16.34 0.06 8.15
N MET A 88 -16.08 0.19 9.45
CA MET A 88 -14.87 0.85 9.97
C MET A 88 -13.59 0.18 9.44
N LEU A 89 -13.57 -1.15 9.35
CA LEU A 89 -12.44 -1.87 8.77
C LEU A 89 -12.28 -1.56 7.26
N THR A 90 -13.38 -1.46 6.50
CA THR A 90 -13.32 -1.10 5.06
C THR A 90 -12.95 0.36 4.82
N GLU A 91 -13.20 1.25 5.78
CA GLU A 91 -12.74 2.64 5.78
C GLU A 91 -11.24 2.76 6.12
N GLY A 92 -10.57 1.65 6.44
CA GLY A 92 -9.13 1.58 6.66
C GLY A 92 -8.70 1.73 8.13
N LEU A 93 -9.63 1.74 9.08
CA LEU A 93 -9.28 1.81 10.50
C LEU A 93 -8.61 0.51 10.95
N SER A 94 -7.57 0.64 11.78
CA SER A 94 -6.94 -0.52 12.41
C SER A 94 -7.80 -1.07 13.55
N ASN A 95 -7.56 -2.32 13.97
CA ASN A 95 -8.23 -2.90 15.14
C ASN A 95 -8.05 -2.06 16.42
N ARG A 96 -6.95 -1.31 16.52
CA ARG A 96 -6.69 -0.41 17.66
C ARG A 96 -7.55 0.84 17.57
N ASP A 97 -7.70 1.42 16.38
CA ASP A 97 -8.51 2.63 16.16
C ASP A 97 -10.00 2.33 16.39
N ILE A 98 -10.47 1.19 15.87
CA ILE A 98 -11.83 0.69 16.11
C ILE A 98 -12.06 0.46 17.61
N ALA A 99 -11.11 -0.17 18.30
CA ALA A 99 -11.21 -0.39 19.74
C ALA A 99 -11.29 0.92 20.52
N ALA A 100 -10.48 1.92 20.17
CA ALA A 100 -10.53 3.24 20.77
C ALA A 100 -11.88 3.94 20.53
N GLN A 101 -12.39 3.90 19.29
CA GLN A 101 -13.66 4.53 18.92
C GLN A 101 -14.86 3.88 19.62
N LEU A 102 -14.84 2.56 19.80
CA LEU A 102 -15.90 1.80 20.47
C LEU A 102 -15.69 1.64 21.98
N ARG A 103 -14.66 2.29 22.56
CA ARG A 103 -14.29 2.22 23.98
C ARG A 103 -14.16 0.78 24.49
N THR A 104 -13.49 -0.06 23.70
CA THR A 104 -13.25 -1.47 23.99
C THR A 104 -11.77 -1.80 23.88
N THR A 105 -11.40 -3.07 24.09
CA THR A 105 -10.02 -3.53 23.93
C THR A 105 -9.75 -3.99 22.50
N THR A 106 -8.49 -3.85 22.05
CA THR A 106 -8.04 -4.36 20.75
C THR A 106 -8.34 -5.85 20.59
N GLN A 107 -8.20 -6.63 21.67
CA GLN A 107 -8.47 -8.07 21.65
C GLN A 107 -9.97 -8.39 21.49
N CYS A 108 -10.85 -7.60 22.09
CA CYS A 108 -12.30 -7.74 21.92
C CYS A 108 -12.72 -7.45 20.47
N THR A 109 -12.14 -6.40 19.88
CA THR A 109 -12.35 -6.03 18.47
C THR A 109 -11.86 -7.13 17.53
N HIS A 110 -10.63 -7.63 17.74
CA HIS A 110 -10.06 -8.74 16.97
C HIS A 110 -10.95 -9.99 17.04
N SER A 111 -11.38 -10.37 18.24
CA SER A 111 -12.22 -11.56 18.47
C SER A 111 -13.60 -11.42 17.82
N SER A 112 -14.15 -10.21 17.79
CA SER A 112 -15.44 -9.94 17.15
C SER A 112 -15.32 -9.97 15.63
N LEU A 113 -14.32 -9.31 15.03
CA LEU A 113 -14.05 -9.38 13.59
C LEU A 113 -13.75 -10.81 13.12
N TYR A 114 -13.03 -11.59 13.92
CA TYR A 114 -12.79 -13.01 13.64
C TYR A 114 -14.09 -13.81 13.56
N ARG A 115 -14.99 -13.65 14.55
CA ARG A 115 -16.31 -14.32 14.54
C ARG A 115 -17.18 -13.88 13.36
N ILE A 116 -17.16 -12.59 13.02
CA ILE A 116 -17.87 -12.06 11.85
C ILE A 116 -17.33 -12.73 10.58
N ARG A 117 -16.01 -12.81 10.40
CA ARG A 117 -15.37 -13.47 9.26
C ARG A 117 -15.79 -14.94 9.16
N LEU A 118 -15.79 -15.68 10.28
CA LEU A 118 -16.25 -17.07 10.30
C LEU A 118 -17.71 -17.20 9.91
N ARG A 119 -18.58 -16.30 10.37
CA ARG A 119 -20.02 -16.31 10.01
C ARG A 119 -20.23 -16.02 8.53
N VAL A 120 -19.49 -15.07 7.97
CA VAL A 120 -19.57 -14.71 6.54
C VAL A 120 -19.02 -15.83 5.65
N LEU A 121 -17.86 -16.40 5.98
CA LEU A 121 -17.21 -17.46 5.19
C LEU A 121 -17.83 -18.85 5.38
N GLY A 122 -18.32 -19.17 6.58
CA GLY A 122 -18.95 -20.45 6.89
C GLY A 122 -20.20 -20.71 6.04
N VAL A 123 -20.92 -19.65 5.68
CA VAL A 123 -22.09 -19.74 4.80
C VAL A 123 -21.71 -20.05 3.36
N ARG A 124 -20.55 -19.58 2.86
CA ARG A 124 -20.03 -19.93 1.53
C ARG A 124 -19.83 -21.43 1.39
N ARG A 125 -19.22 -22.07 2.39
CA ARG A 125 -18.96 -23.52 2.41
C ARG A 125 -20.26 -24.34 2.42
N GLY A 126 -21.29 -23.87 3.13
CA GLY A 126 -22.62 -24.50 3.13
C GLY A 126 -23.36 -24.38 1.79
N GLN A 127 -23.22 -23.25 1.10
CA GLN A 127 -23.87 -23.00 -0.20
C GLN A 127 -23.20 -23.75 -1.36
N ILE A 128 -21.86 -23.83 -1.38
CA ILE A 128 -21.11 -24.64 -2.37
C ILE A 128 -21.51 -26.12 -2.26
N ARG A 129 -21.64 -26.65 -1.03
CA ARG A 129 -22.10 -28.02 -0.80
C ARG A 129 -23.54 -28.28 -1.26
N ARG A 130 -24.42 -27.27 -1.25
CA ARG A 130 -25.82 -27.39 -1.72
C ARG A 130 -25.98 -27.30 -3.23
N ARG A 131 -25.08 -26.60 -3.94
CA ARG A 131 -25.08 -26.53 -5.41
C ARG A 131 -24.42 -27.74 -6.10
N ALA A 132 -23.69 -28.56 -5.35
CA ALA A 132 -23.02 -29.77 -5.84
C ALA A 132 -23.87 -31.06 -5.63
N ARG A 133 -25.13 -30.92 -5.20
CA ARG A 133 -26.14 -31.98 -5.16
C ARG A 133 -27.24 -31.63 -6.15
#